data_AF-A0A7W7YMD1-F1
#
_entry.id   AF-A0A7W7YMD1-F1
#
_cell.length_a   1.000
_cell.length_b   1.000
_cell.length_c   1.000
_cell.angle_alpha   90.00
_cell.angle_beta   90.00
_cell.angle_gamma   90.00
#
_symmetry.space_group_name_H-M   'P 1'
#
loop_
_entity.id
_entity.type
_entity.pdbx_description
1 polymer ?
#
loop_
_entity_poly.entity_id
_entity_poly.type
_entity_poly.pdbx_seq_one_letter_code
_entity_poly.pdbx_strand_id
1 'polypeptide(L)'
;MSKKSASLLLVATALLMAAGLGLYLGQPEGTKVMPPSPIKVQPQAVERPFWEEASVPDLVTSDAPTQVVLQPRTGPSIQRDYEAEVRALEQDGEARQLNDSLLLWFDQNPKAATDWINQTERFNDLVPSLSSLALGIANQGQMQTALAWVEAIPDEAHRHEAKLRVYAQQARQRKVNEEGLKAAGFSADDIAIIRGGSLGD
;
A
#
# COMPACT_ATOMS: atom_id res chain seq x y z
N MET A 1 56.86 1.68 -17.33
CA MET A 1 57.67 1.85 -16.10
C MET A 1 56.76 2.48 -15.04
N SER A 2 56.24 1.68 -14.09
CA SER A 2 56.69 1.59 -12.67
C SER A 2 56.12 2.76 -11.83
N LYS A 3 55.34 2.63 -10.73
CA LYS A 3 55.08 1.59 -9.70
C LYS A 3 53.68 1.87 -9.09
N LYS A 4 52.78 0.90 -8.93
CA LYS A 4 52.55 0.10 -7.70
C LYS A 4 52.68 0.88 -6.38
N SER A 5 51.59 0.98 -5.62
CA SER A 5 51.59 0.94 -4.14
C SER A 5 50.19 0.55 -3.66
N ALA A 6 50.03 -0.76 -3.45
CA ALA A 6 48.99 -1.34 -2.62
C ALA A 6 49.44 -1.22 -1.15
N SER A 7 48.54 -0.77 -0.27
CA SER A 7 48.72 -0.90 1.17
C SER A 7 47.60 -1.77 1.73
N LEU A 8 48.01 -2.97 2.13
CA LEU A 8 47.30 -3.91 3.01
C LEU A 8 47.26 -3.35 4.44
N LEU A 9 46.11 -3.43 5.11
CA LEU A 9 45.95 -3.62 6.57
C LEU A 9 44.45 -3.87 6.83
N LEU A 10 43.95 -5.11 7.02
CA LEU A 10 44.12 -6.02 8.16
C LEU A 10 43.46 -5.48 9.44
N VAL A 11 42.18 -5.81 9.67
CA VAL A 11 41.64 -6.09 11.03
C VAL A 11 40.50 -7.12 10.89
N ALA A 12 40.76 -8.33 11.40
CA ALA A 12 39.79 -9.36 11.69
C ALA A 12 39.82 -9.60 13.20
N THR A 13 38.70 -9.42 13.89
CA THR A 13 38.39 -9.87 15.26
C THR A 13 36.91 -9.53 15.50
N ALA A 14 35.94 -10.43 15.68
CA ALA A 14 35.75 -11.60 16.55
C ALA A 14 34.76 -11.28 17.69
N LEU A 15 33.86 -12.26 17.93
CA LEU A 15 33.01 -12.50 19.11
C LEU A 15 31.80 -11.60 19.40
N LEU A 16 30.60 -12.22 19.46
CA LEU A 16 30.07 -12.72 20.75
C LEU A 16 28.83 -13.63 20.56
N MET A 17 29.01 -14.90 20.90
CA MET A 17 27.94 -15.84 21.26
C MET A 17 27.51 -15.57 22.71
N ALA A 18 26.22 -15.37 22.97
CA ALA A 18 25.64 -15.45 24.31
C ALA A 18 24.11 -15.53 24.26
N ALA A 19 23.55 -16.74 24.22
CA ALA A 19 22.21 -17.04 24.77
C ALA A 19 21.98 -18.56 24.75
N GLY A 20 22.36 -19.24 25.83
CA GLY A 20 22.18 -20.69 25.96
C GLY A 20 22.28 -21.15 27.41
N LEU A 21 21.62 -20.43 28.32
CA LEU A 21 21.47 -20.80 29.73
C LEU A 21 20.06 -21.38 29.91
N GLY A 22 19.91 -22.67 29.62
CA GLY A 22 18.72 -23.46 29.96
C GLY A 22 18.98 -24.24 31.23
N LEU A 23 18.56 -23.67 32.36
CA LEU A 23 18.58 -24.28 33.69
C LEU A 23 17.71 -25.57 33.70
N TYR A 24 18.38 -26.68 33.95
CA TYR A 24 17.80 -27.92 34.45
C TYR A 24 17.66 -27.78 35.97
N LEU A 25 16.45 -27.97 36.52
CA LEU A 25 16.17 -28.53 37.86
C LEU A 25 14.67 -28.36 38.21
N GLY A 26 14.04 -29.48 38.62
CA GLY A 26 12.91 -29.45 39.57
C GLY A 26 11.56 -29.95 39.07
N GLN A 27 11.36 -31.27 39.02
CA GLN A 27 10.03 -31.86 39.21
C GLN A 27 9.75 -31.99 40.72
N PRO A 28 8.61 -31.51 41.22
CA PRO A 28 7.97 -32.06 42.40
C PRO A 28 6.86 -33.03 42.00
N GLU A 29 6.89 -34.21 42.61
CA GLU A 29 5.87 -35.24 42.53
C GLU A 29 4.53 -34.79 43.14
N GLY A 30 3.44 -35.38 42.63
CA GLY A 30 2.34 -35.77 43.50
C GLY A 30 1.22 -34.77 43.76
N THR A 31 0.61 -34.20 42.72
CA THR A 31 -0.79 -33.74 42.82
C THR A 31 -1.71 -34.66 42.03
N LYS A 32 -2.53 -35.41 42.77
CA LYS A 32 -3.63 -36.21 42.27
C LYS A 32 -4.57 -35.32 41.45
N VAL A 33 -4.40 -35.32 40.12
CA VAL A 33 -5.27 -34.58 39.19
C VAL A 33 -6.62 -35.28 39.21
N MET A 34 -7.59 -34.70 39.90
CA MET A 34 -9.00 -35.00 39.66
C MET A 34 -9.26 -34.81 38.16
N PRO A 35 -9.88 -35.77 37.46
CA PRO A 35 -10.31 -35.50 36.10
C PRO A 35 -11.24 -34.28 36.14
N PRO A 36 -11.08 -33.29 35.23
CA PRO A 36 -12.03 -32.21 35.15
C PRO A 36 -13.41 -32.84 34.96
N SER A 37 -14.35 -32.42 35.82
CA SER A 37 -15.76 -32.79 35.62
C SER A 37 -16.13 -32.44 34.18
N PRO A 38 -16.85 -33.31 33.45
CA PRO A 38 -17.27 -32.98 32.10
C PRO A 38 -18.06 -31.68 32.19
N ILE A 39 -17.52 -30.63 31.55
CA ILE A 39 -18.24 -29.39 31.32
C ILE A 39 -19.50 -29.83 30.58
N LYS A 40 -20.65 -29.84 31.25
CA LYS A 40 -21.93 -29.76 30.56
C LYS A 40 -21.88 -28.41 29.87
N VAL A 41 -21.45 -28.43 28.62
CA VAL A 41 -21.71 -27.34 27.69
C VAL A 41 -23.23 -27.28 27.64
N GLN A 42 -23.82 -26.39 28.45
CA GLN A 42 -25.14 -25.89 28.11
C GLN A 42 -24.94 -25.33 26.70
N PRO A 43 -25.58 -25.89 25.67
CA PRO A 43 -25.57 -25.23 24.38
C PRO A 43 -26.11 -23.84 24.67
N GLN A 44 -25.23 -22.83 24.62
CA GLN A 44 -25.73 -21.47 24.50
C GLN A 44 -26.64 -21.54 23.30
N ALA A 45 -27.93 -21.27 23.52
CA ALA A 45 -28.85 -21.05 22.44
C ALA A 45 -28.15 -20.01 21.57
N VAL A 46 -27.64 -20.45 20.42
CA VAL A 46 -27.20 -19.55 19.38
C VAL A 46 -28.47 -18.79 19.06
N GLU A 47 -28.57 -17.58 19.60
CA GLU A 47 -29.60 -16.65 19.17
C GLU A 47 -29.46 -16.63 17.66
N ARG A 48 -30.50 -17.15 17.01
CA ARG A 48 -30.52 -17.23 15.56
C ARG A 48 -30.23 -15.81 15.05
N PRO A 49 -29.34 -15.65 14.07
CA PRO A 49 -29.11 -14.35 13.47
C PRO A 49 -30.47 -13.73 13.13
N PHE A 50 -30.71 -12.47 13.49
CA PHE A 50 -32.04 -11.86 13.45
C PHE A 50 -32.76 -11.95 12.08
N TRP A 51 -32.01 -12.22 11.01
CA TRP A 51 -32.52 -12.47 9.66
C TRP A 51 -33.26 -13.82 9.51
N GLU A 52 -33.07 -14.78 10.42
CA GLU A 52 -33.83 -16.05 10.42
C GLU A 52 -35.25 -15.89 11.00
N GLU A 53 -35.50 -14.84 11.77
CA GLU A 53 -36.84 -14.51 12.30
C GLU A 53 -37.58 -13.50 11.41
N ALA A 54 -36.93 -12.97 10.39
CA ALA A 54 -37.55 -12.12 9.39
C ALA A 54 -38.51 -12.97 8.56
N SER A 55 -39.78 -13.01 8.98
CA SER A 55 -40.88 -13.55 8.19
C SER A 55 -41.02 -12.66 6.95
N VAL A 56 -40.41 -13.09 5.84
CA VAL A 56 -40.66 -12.48 4.54
C VAL A 56 -42.12 -12.80 4.20
N PRO A 57 -43.01 -11.80 4.05
CA PRO A 57 -44.37 -12.09 3.62
C PRO A 57 -44.30 -12.83 2.29
N ASP A 58 -44.92 -14.01 2.23
CA ASP A 58 -45.10 -14.74 0.98
C ASP A 58 -45.74 -13.77 -0.03
N LEU A 59 -45.07 -13.58 -1.17
CA LEU A 59 -45.52 -12.69 -2.24
C LEU A 59 -46.78 -13.28 -2.87
N VAL A 60 -47.94 -13.10 -2.23
CA VAL A 60 -49.26 -13.38 -2.80
C VAL A 60 -49.69 -12.18 -3.64
N THR A 61 -48.88 -11.82 -4.64
CA THR A 61 -49.29 -11.22 -5.92
C THR A 61 -48.03 -11.00 -6.75
N SER A 62 -47.99 -11.66 -7.90
CA SER A 62 -46.98 -11.50 -8.92
C SER A 62 -47.18 -10.18 -9.68
N ASP A 63 -47.03 -9.04 -8.99
CA ASP A 63 -46.86 -7.76 -9.66
C ASP A 63 -45.39 -7.56 -10.00
N ALA A 64 -45.13 -7.16 -11.25
CA ALA A 64 -43.78 -6.93 -11.76
C ALA A 64 -43.00 -6.00 -10.81
N PRO A 65 -41.69 -6.24 -10.60
CA PRO A 65 -40.92 -5.42 -9.68
C PRO A 65 -41.04 -3.95 -10.08
N THR A 66 -41.57 -3.14 -9.16
CA THR A 66 -41.58 -1.69 -9.32
C THR A 66 -40.14 -1.25 -9.51
N GLN A 67 -39.78 -0.79 -10.71
CA GLN A 67 -38.46 -0.22 -10.95
C GLN A 67 -38.36 1.04 -10.09
N VAL A 68 -37.59 0.95 -9.00
CA VAL A 68 -37.14 2.13 -8.26
C VAL A 68 -36.17 2.84 -9.19
N VAL A 69 -36.68 3.81 -9.96
CA VAL A 69 -35.85 4.75 -10.69
C VAL A 69 -35.21 5.64 -9.64
N LEU A 70 -34.00 5.28 -9.21
CA LEU A 70 -33.13 6.15 -8.44
C LEU A 70 -32.86 7.37 -9.33
N GLN A 71 -33.58 8.46 -9.09
CA GLN A 71 -33.27 9.72 -9.76
C GLN A 71 -31.82 10.08 -9.42
N PRO A 72 -30.97 10.37 -10.42
CA PRO A 72 -29.63 10.86 -10.16
C PRO A 72 -29.73 12.07 -9.23
N ARG A 73 -28.92 12.12 -8.17
CA ARG A 73 -28.84 13.32 -7.33
C ARG A 73 -28.36 14.49 -8.19
N THR A 74 -29.30 15.31 -8.68
CA THR A 74 -29.06 16.59 -9.35
C THR A 74 -28.85 17.70 -8.31
N GLY A 75 -28.08 17.41 -7.27
CA GLY A 75 -27.62 18.44 -6.34
C GLY A 75 -26.46 19.23 -6.98
N PRO A 76 -26.24 20.49 -6.59
CA PRO A 76 -25.04 21.21 -7.00
C PRO A 76 -23.82 20.40 -6.57
N SER A 77 -22.97 20.01 -7.52
CA SER A 77 -21.66 19.46 -7.19
C SER A 77 -20.89 20.57 -6.50
N ILE A 78 -20.68 20.48 -5.18
CA ILE A 78 -19.78 21.37 -4.49
C ILE A 78 -18.40 21.07 -5.06
N GLN A 79 -17.95 21.93 -5.97
CA GLN A 79 -16.63 21.81 -6.57
C GLN A 79 -15.64 22.23 -5.48
N ARG A 80 -15.04 21.24 -4.83
CA ARG A 80 -14.05 21.47 -3.79
C ARG A 80 -12.76 21.95 -4.44
N ASP A 81 -12.20 23.02 -3.88
CA ASP A 81 -10.94 23.61 -4.29
C ASP A 81 -9.78 22.88 -3.59
N TYR A 82 -9.26 21.84 -4.25
CA TYR A 82 -8.16 21.05 -3.69
C TYR A 82 -6.81 21.78 -3.73
N GLU A 83 -6.65 22.81 -4.59
CA GLU A 83 -5.45 23.65 -4.56
C GLU A 83 -5.40 24.41 -3.24
N ALA A 84 -6.49 25.10 -2.86
CA ALA A 84 -6.57 25.81 -1.60
C ALA A 84 -6.37 24.86 -0.39
N GLU A 85 -6.90 23.64 -0.47
CA GLU A 85 -6.73 22.63 0.58
C GLU A 85 -5.26 22.20 0.74
N VAL A 86 -4.57 21.89 -0.37
CA VAL A 86 -3.13 21.55 -0.36
C VAL A 86 -2.30 22.70 0.19
N ARG A 87 -2.60 23.94 -0.20
CA ARG A 87 -1.91 25.15 0.29
C ARG A 87 -2.13 25.38 1.79
N ALA A 88 -3.32 25.06 2.31
CA ALA A 88 -3.58 25.12 3.75
C ALA A 88 -2.79 24.04 4.49
N LEU A 89 -2.82 22.80 3.98
CA LEU A 89 -2.12 21.65 4.56
C LEU A 89 -0.58 21.76 4.45
N GLU A 90 -0.07 22.59 3.54
CA GLU A 90 1.36 22.85 3.39
C GLU A 90 1.99 23.45 4.67
N GLN A 91 1.24 24.16 5.53
CA GLN A 91 1.85 24.80 6.70
C GLN A 91 1.89 23.87 7.94
N ASP A 92 0.76 23.24 8.25
CA ASP A 92 0.55 22.50 9.49
C ASP A 92 -0.25 21.20 9.30
N GLY A 93 -0.56 20.85 8.05
CA GLY A 93 -1.35 19.68 7.71
C GLY A 93 -0.62 18.36 7.94
N GLU A 94 -1.38 17.34 8.33
CA GLU A 94 -0.91 15.96 8.38
C GLU A 94 -0.50 15.48 6.99
N ALA A 95 0.64 14.78 6.89
CA ALA A 95 1.18 14.29 5.62
C ALA A 95 0.18 13.41 4.85
N ARG A 96 -0.61 12.60 5.55
CA ARG A 96 -1.64 11.76 4.92
C ARG A 96 -2.73 12.59 4.24
N GLN A 97 -3.25 13.60 4.92
CA GLN A 97 -4.27 14.49 4.37
C GLN A 97 -3.71 15.26 3.18
N LEU A 98 -2.47 15.75 3.29
CA LEU A 98 -1.77 16.42 2.20
C LEU A 98 -1.66 15.54 0.96
N ASN A 99 -1.30 14.25 1.13
CA ASN A 99 -1.22 13.29 0.03
C ASN A 99 -2.57 13.05 -0.64
N ASP A 100 -3.63 12.86 0.15
CA ASP A 100 -4.98 12.61 -0.36
C ASP A 100 -5.49 13.84 -1.16
N SER A 101 -5.34 15.03 -0.60
CA SER A 101 -5.74 16.28 -1.26
C SER A 101 -4.88 16.58 -2.50
N LEU A 102 -3.59 16.21 -2.48
CA LEU A 102 -2.70 16.33 -3.64
C LEU A 102 -3.11 15.40 -4.80
N LEU A 103 -3.51 14.16 -4.52
CA LEU A 103 -4.03 13.25 -5.57
C LEU A 103 -5.32 13.79 -6.19
N LEU A 104 -6.21 14.35 -5.37
CA LEU A 104 -7.47 14.93 -5.83
C LEU A 104 -7.23 16.23 -6.62
N TRP A 105 -6.28 17.06 -6.18
CA TRP A 105 -5.86 18.23 -6.94
C TRP A 105 -5.22 17.85 -8.27
N PHE A 106 -4.39 16.81 -8.28
CA PHE A 106 -3.78 16.30 -9.50
C PHE A 106 -4.83 15.83 -10.53
N ASP A 107 -5.89 15.15 -10.10
CA ASP A 107 -7.00 14.76 -10.98
C ASP A 107 -7.68 15.97 -11.64
N GLN A 108 -7.81 17.08 -10.91
CA GLN A 108 -8.38 18.33 -11.43
C GLN A 108 -7.41 19.14 -12.29
N ASN A 109 -6.15 19.26 -11.89
CA ASN A 109 -5.14 20.08 -12.56
C ASN A 109 -3.72 19.47 -12.40
N PRO A 110 -3.36 18.49 -13.26
CA PRO A 110 -2.09 17.78 -13.17
C PRO A 110 -0.87 18.70 -13.22
N LYS A 111 -0.94 19.75 -14.04
CA LYS A 111 0.17 20.69 -14.22
C LYS A 111 0.41 21.48 -12.94
N ALA A 112 -0.63 22.09 -12.37
CA ALA A 112 -0.49 22.91 -11.18
C ALA A 112 -0.02 22.09 -9.95
N ALA A 113 -0.58 20.89 -9.77
CA ALA A 113 -0.16 19.98 -8.70
C ALA A 113 1.32 19.56 -8.84
N THR A 114 1.75 19.26 -10.07
CA THR A 114 3.17 18.93 -10.35
C THR A 114 4.08 20.13 -10.18
N ASP A 115 3.66 21.33 -10.58
CA ASP A 115 4.46 22.54 -10.37
C ASP A 115 4.64 22.81 -8.87
N TRP A 116 3.60 22.58 -8.07
CA TRP A 116 3.67 22.73 -6.61
C TRP A 116 4.61 21.72 -5.96
N ILE A 117 4.55 20.42 -6.32
CA ILE A 117 5.42 19.40 -5.72
C ILE A 117 6.91 19.71 -5.95
N ASN A 118 7.24 20.33 -7.08
CA ASN A 118 8.60 20.72 -7.43
C ASN A 118 9.09 21.98 -6.70
N GLN A 119 8.19 22.73 -6.06
CA GLN A 119 8.48 24.02 -5.41
C GLN A 119 8.28 23.98 -3.89
N THR A 120 7.54 23.00 -3.37
CA THR A 120 7.22 22.94 -1.95
C THR A 120 8.44 22.67 -1.09
N GLU A 121 8.55 23.37 0.04
CA GLU A 121 9.58 23.14 1.05
C GLU A 121 9.32 21.83 1.83
N ARG A 122 8.09 21.31 1.77
CA ARG A 122 7.69 20.05 2.42
C ARG A 122 7.95 18.81 1.57
N PHE A 123 8.75 18.92 0.51
CA PHE A 123 9.05 17.79 -0.37
C PHE A 123 9.56 16.58 0.42
N ASN A 124 10.43 16.79 1.41
CA ASN A 124 10.96 15.72 2.26
C ASN A 124 9.88 14.97 3.06
N ASP A 125 8.79 15.64 3.43
CA ASP A 125 7.66 15.01 4.12
C ASP A 125 6.82 14.15 3.16
N LEU A 126 6.87 14.45 1.87
CA LEU A 126 6.19 13.71 0.80
C LEU A 126 6.99 12.51 0.31
N VAL A 127 8.33 12.49 0.47
CA VAL A 127 9.17 11.39 0.00
C VAL A 127 8.65 10.00 0.40
N PRO A 128 8.20 9.76 1.65
CA PRO A 128 7.67 8.45 2.05
C PRO A 128 6.41 8.03 1.27
N SER A 129 5.61 8.99 0.79
CA SER A 129 4.37 8.73 0.06
C SER A 129 4.51 8.83 -1.46
N LEU A 130 5.59 9.41 -1.99
CA LEU A 130 5.81 9.59 -3.43
C LEU A 130 5.61 8.30 -4.25
N SER A 131 6.02 7.15 -3.73
CA SER A 131 5.80 5.86 -4.39
C SER A 131 4.30 5.57 -4.60
N SER A 132 3.49 5.75 -3.55
CA SER A 132 2.03 5.56 -3.60
C SER A 132 1.33 6.60 -4.47
N LEU A 133 1.78 7.86 -4.39
CA LEU A 133 1.26 8.95 -5.21
C LEU A 133 1.51 8.69 -6.69
N ALA A 134 2.74 8.34 -7.05
CA ALA A 134 3.12 7.98 -8.41
C ALA A 134 2.31 6.78 -8.92
N LEU A 135 2.07 5.76 -8.10
CA LEU A 135 1.22 4.64 -8.47
C LEU A 135 -0.22 5.07 -8.77
N GLY A 136 -0.80 5.94 -7.92
CA GLY A 136 -2.13 6.51 -8.15
C GLY A 136 -2.23 7.26 -9.48
N ILE A 137 -1.24 8.12 -9.74
CA ILE A 137 -1.12 8.91 -10.99
C ILE A 137 -0.94 8.00 -12.21
N ALA A 138 -0.12 6.94 -12.09
CA ALA A 138 0.05 5.97 -13.17
C ALA A 138 -1.24 5.19 -13.47
N ASN A 139 -2.05 4.89 -12.45
CA ASN A 139 -3.36 4.26 -12.63
C ASN A 139 -4.36 5.17 -13.37
N GLN A 140 -4.25 6.49 -13.20
CA GLN A 140 -5.01 7.49 -13.96
C GLN A 140 -4.50 7.65 -15.42
N GLY A 141 -3.45 6.93 -15.82
CA GLY A 141 -2.88 6.96 -17.17
C GLY A 141 -1.75 7.98 -17.37
N GLN A 142 -1.34 8.69 -16.32
CA GLN A 142 -0.30 9.72 -16.36
C GLN A 142 1.09 9.14 -16.07
N MET A 143 1.48 8.13 -16.85
CA MET A 143 2.69 7.34 -16.62
C MET A 143 3.98 8.18 -16.58
N GLN A 144 4.12 9.17 -17.47
CA GLN A 144 5.33 10.00 -17.52
C GLN A 144 5.48 10.83 -16.24
N THR A 145 4.39 11.42 -15.75
CA THR A 145 4.39 12.20 -14.52
C THR A 145 4.64 11.33 -13.29
N ALA A 146 4.04 10.15 -13.24
CA ALA A 146 4.32 9.16 -12.20
C ALA A 146 5.82 8.80 -12.15
N LEU A 147 6.45 8.57 -13.30
CA LEU A 147 7.89 8.29 -13.35
C LEU A 147 8.71 9.50 -12.89
N ALA A 148 8.34 10.73 -13.28
CA ALA A 148 9.04 11.92 -12.80
C ALA A 148 9.01 12.03 -11.26
N TRP A 149 7.87 11.69 -10.64
CA TRP A 149 7.74 11.71 -9.18
C TRP A 149 8.52 10.56 -8.51
N VAL A 150 8.59 9.39 -9.15
CA VAL A 150 9.48 8.30 -8.71
C VAL A 150 10.93 8.73 -8.77
N GLU A 151 11.37 9.36 -9.88
CA GLU A 151 12.76 9.80 -10.04
C GLU A 151 13.16 10.90 -9.03
N ALA A 152 12.18 11.61 -8.46
CA ALA A 152 12.41 12.59 -7.39
C ALA A 152 12.68 11.95 -6.02
N ILE A 153 12.45 10.64 -5.84
CA ILE A 153 12.77 9.92 -4.60
C ILE A 153 14.31 9.86 -4.45
N PRO A 154 14.90 10.38 -3.35
CA PRO A 154 16.36 10.44 -3.20
C PRO A 154 17.01 9.06 -3.07
N ASP A 155 16.42 8.17 -2.28
CA ASP A 155 16.95 6.84 -2.02
C ASP A 155 16.83 5.94 -3.25
N GLU A 156 17.95 5.36 -3.68
CA GLU A 156 18.02 4.56 -4.90
C GLU A 156 17.22 3.26 -4.81
N ALA A 157 17.25 2.58 -3.67
CA ALA A 157 16.52 1.33 -3.48
C ALA A 157 15.00 1.58 -3.52
N HIS A 158 14.51 2.59 -2.78
CA HIS A 158 13.10 2.96 -2.78
C HIS A 158 12.64 3.48 -4.13
N ARG A 159 13.46 4.27 -4.82
CA ARG A 159 13.18 4.73 -6.19
C ARG A 159 13.06 3.56 -7.16
N HIS A 160 14.01 2.63 -7.12
CA HIS A 160 13.99 1.45 -7.98
C HIS A 160 12.75 0.58 -7.70
N GLU A 161 12.43 0.31 -6.43
CA GLU A 161 11.24 -0.43 -6.03
C GLU A 161 9.94 0.26 -6.48
N ALA A 162 9.84 1.59 -6.29
CA ALA A 162 8.69 2.36 -6.74
C ALA A 162 8.51 2.27 -8.27
N LYS A 163 9.61 2.32 -9.03
CA LYS A 163 9.61 2.14 -10.48
C LYS A 163 9.11 0.75 -10.86
N LEU A 164 9.62 -0.30 -10.21
CA LEU A 164 9.15 -1.68 -10.41
C LEU A 164 7.65 -1.81 -10.16
N ARG A 165 7.14 -1.26 -9.05
CA ARG A 165 5.70 -1.30 -8.70
C ARG A 165 4.84 -0.61 -9.75
N VAL A 166 5.23 0.59 -10.20
CA VAL A 166 4.52 1.32 -11.25
C VAL A 166 4.45 0.47 -12.54
N TYR A 167 5.57 -0.08 -12.99
CA TYR A 167 5.60 -0.90 -14.21
C TYR A 167 4.88 -2.24 -14.06
N ALA A 168 4.95 -2.88 -12.89
CA ALA A 168 4.18 -4.10 -12.58
C ALA A 168 2.69 -3.86 -12.71
N GLN A 169 2.21 -2.74 -12.17
CA GLN A 169 0.82 -2.36 -12.29
C GLN A 169 0.41 -2.10 -13.74
N GLN A 170 1.25 -1.42 -14.54
CA GLN A 170 0.97 -1.19 -15.96
C GLN A 170 0.99 -2.49 -16.78
N ALA A 171 1.89 -3.42 -16.46
CA ALA A 171 1.96 -4.74 -17.09
C ALA A 171 0.70 -5.57 -16.80
N ARG A 172 0.21 -5.55 -15.56
CA ARG A 172 -1.08 -6.19 -15.18
C ARG A 172 -2.26 -5.60 -15.94
N GLN A 173 -2.26 -4.29 -16.16
CA GLN A 173 -3.25 -3.59 -16.99
C GLN A 173 -3.05 -3.80 -18.50
N ARG A 174 -2.07 -4.61 -18.91
CA ARG A 174 -1.68 -4.87 -20.32
C ARG A 174 -1.31 -3.61 -21.10
N LYS A 175 -0.93 -2.54 -20.39
CA LYS A 175 -0.46 -1.27 -20.97
C LYS A 175 1.02 -1.32 -21.34
N VAL A 176 1.78 -2.22 -20.72
CA VAL A 176 3.21 -2.45 -21.01
C VAL A 176 3.46 -3.94 -21.21
N ASN A 177 4.20 -4.29 -22.26
CA ASN A 177 4.63 -5.65 -22.56
C ASN A 177 6.14 -5.83 -22.27
N GLU A 178 6.65 -7.04 -22.46
CA GLU A 178 8.06 -7.36 -22.18
C GLU A 178 9.05 -6.50 -23.00
N GLU A 179 8.75 -6.22 -24.26
CA GLU A 179 9.56 -5.33 -25.10
C GLU A 179 9.61 -3.90 -24.54
N GLY A 180 8.46 -3.40 -24.06
CA GLY A 180 8.37 -2.11 -23.38
C GLY A 180 9.16 -2.06 -22.08
N LEU A 181 9.22 -3.16 -21.33
CA LEU A 181 10.05 -3.25 -20.12
C LEU A 181 11.55 -3.27 -20.46
N LYS A 182 11.95 -4.00 -21.51
CA LYS A 182 13.34 -3.98 -22.00
C LYS A 182 13.74 -2.58 -22.49
N ALA A 183 12.86 -1.91 -23.21
CA ALA A 183 13.06 -0.54 -23.66
C ALA A 183 13.17 0.46 -22.49
N ALA A 184 12.49 0.20 -21.38
CA ALA A 184 12.62 0.96 -20.15
C ALA A 184 13.91 0.68 -19.36
N GLY A 185 14.76 -0.26 -19.82
CA GLY A 185 16.06 -0.57 -19.24
C GLY A 185 16.04 -1.58 -18.10
N PHE A 186 14.93 -2.31 -17.89
CA PHE A 186 14.85 -3.32 -16.85
C PHE A 186 15.72 -4.54 -17.15
N SER A 187 16.32 -5.11 -16.10
CA SER A 187 17.05 -6.37 -16.19
C SER A 187 16.10 -7.55 -16.42
N ALA A 188 16.65 -8.72 -16.78
CA ALA A 188 15.84 -9.93 -16.92
C ALA A 188 15.15 -10.33 -15.59
N ASP A 189 15.84 -10.13 -14.48
CA ASP A 189 15.32 -10.42 -13.13
C ASP A 189 14.17 -9.47 -12.77
N ASP A 190 14.32 -8.17 -13.07
CA ASP A 190 13.26 -7.17 -12.86
C ASP A 190 12.02 -7.49 -13.69
N ILE A 191 12.20 -7.87 -14.95
CA ILE A 191 11.09 -8.27 -15.83
C ILE A 191 10.37 -9.49 -15.26
N ALA A 192 11.12 -10.46 -14.73
CA ALA A 192 10.55 -11.63 -14.08
C ALA A 192 9.75 -11.25 -12.81
N ILE A 193 10.25 -10.32 -12.01
CA ILE A 193 9.55 -9.78 -10.82
C ILE A 193 8.25 -9.07 -11.23
N ILE A 194 8.34 -8.13 -12.18
CA ILE A 194 7.21 -7.33 -12.69
C ILE A 194 6.09 -8.24 -13.23
N ARG A 195 6.45 -9.26 -13.99
CA ARG A 195 5.49 -10.19 -14.61
C ARG A 195 5.02 -11.30 -13.68
N GLY A 196 5.87 -11.71 -12.73
CA GLY A 196 5.62 -12.79 -11.78
C GLY A 196 4.63 -12.42 -10.67
N GLY A 197 4.30 -11.13 -10.53
CA GLY A 197 3.33 -10.66 -9.54
C GLY A 197 3.84 -10.65 -8.10
N SER A 198 5.15 -10.85 -7.88
CA SER A 198 5.77 -10.88 -6.56
C SER A 198 5.74 -9.53 -5.81
N LEU A 199 5.43 -8.44 -6.51
CA LEU A 199 5.40 -7.09 -5.96
C LEU A 199 4.12 -6.71 -5.19
N GLY A 200 3.19 -7.64 -4.96
CA GLY A 200 2.01 -7.42 -4.10
C GLY A 200 1.05 -6.31 -4.55
N ASP A 201 -0.02 -6.11 -3.76
CA ASP A 201 -0.94 -4.96 -3.77
C ASP A 201 -0.67 -4.08 -2.53
#